data_AF-A0A432FLF5-F1
#
_entry.id   AF-A0A432FLF5-F1
#
_cell.length_a   1.000
_cell.length_b   1.000
_cell.length_c   1.000
_cell.angle_alpha   90.00
_cell.angle_beta   90.00
_cell.angle_gamma   90.00
#
_symmetry.space_group_name_H-M   'P 1'
#
loop_
_entity.id
_entity.type
_entity.pdbx_description
1 polymer ?
#
loop_
_entity_poly.entity_id
_entity_poly.type
_entity_poly.pdbx_seq_one_letter_code
_entity_poly.pdbx_strand_id
1 'polypeptide(L)'
;MKLLGHLAVFPRLPERIHRLEELAYNLWWAWHPEAQSLFSRLDDILWEETNHNPVKLLQHVEQERLERAVRDAAYVALYDAVMARFDAYMGTQKTWFSQNYPDHTQDVIAYFS
;
A
#
# COMPACT_ATOMS: atom_id res chain seq x y z
N MET A 1 24.45 -17.09 -27.92
CA MET A 1 24.25 -17.22 -26.45
C MET A 1 22.79 -16.89 -26.18
N LYS A 2 21.98 -17.86 -25.75
CA LYS A 2 20.52 -17.68 -25.55
C LYS A 2 20.28 -17.45 -24.06
N LEU A 3 19.95 -16.23 -23.67
CA LEU A 3 19.58 -15.90 -22.29
C LEU A 3 18.31 -16.67 -21.91
N LEU A 4 18.38 -17.50 -20.87
CA LEU A 4 17.33 -18.45 -20.47
C LEU A 4 16.41 -17.95 -19.34
N GLY A 5 16.41 -16.65 -19.05
CA GLY A 5 15.50 -16.05 -18.07
C GLY A 5 16.11 -14.83 -17.41
N HIS A 6 15.28 -13.84 -17.11
CA HIS A 6 15.65 -12.73 -16.23
C HIS A 6 15.41 -13.18 -14.79
N LEU A 7 16.47 -13.24 -13.98
CA LEU A 7 16.36 -13.36 -12.53
C LEU A 7 16.01 -11.98 -11.99
N ALA A 8 14.74 -11.73 -11.67
CA ALA A 8 14.32 -10.54 -10.95
C ALA A 8 14.63 -10.74 -9.46
N VAL A 9 15.47 -9.86 -8.91
CA VAL A 9 15.76 -9.82 -7.47
C VAL A 9 14.93 -8.68 -6.90
N PHE A 10 13.91 -9.02 -6.12
CA PHE A 10 13.09 -8.02 -5.43
C PHE A 10 13.65 -7.72 -4.04
N PRO A 11 13.59 -6.46 -3.60
CA PRO A 11 13.84 -6.09 -2.22
C PRO A 11 12.93 -6.89 -1.28
N ARG A 12 13.42 -7.18 -0.07
CA ARG A 12 12.62 -7.81 0.98
C ARG A 12 12.14 -6.73 1.93
N LEU A 13 10.83 -6.61 2.10
CA LEU A 13 10.27 -5.71 3.10
C LEU A 13 10.74 -6.16 4.50
N PRO A 14 11.31 -5.26 5.30
CA PRO A 14 11.60 -5.55 6.70
C PRO A 14 10.31 -5.88 7.45
N GLU A 15 10.40 -6.80 8.41
CA GLU A 15 9.24 -7.28 9.20
C GLU A 15 8.41 -6.12 9.80
N ARG A 16 9.08 -5.03 10.21
CA ARG A 16 8.41 -3.88 10.83
C ARG A 16 7.41 -3.15 9.93
N ILE A 17 7.60 -3.24 8.61
CA ILE A 17 6.80 -2.55 7.58
C ILE A 17 6.29 -3.51 6.50
N HIS A 18 6.24 -4.83 6.79
CA HIS A 18 5.88 -5.85 5.81
C HIS A 18 4.48 -5.65 5.19
N ARG A 19 3.55 -5.05 5.94
CA ARG A 19 2.19 -4.76 5.45
C ARG A 19 2.11 -3.62 4.44
N LEU A 20 3.24 -3.00 4.06
CA LEU A 20 3.25 -2.10 2.89
C LEU A 20 2.83 -2.82 1.60
N GLU A 21 3.11 -4.12 1.49
CA GLU A 21 2.63 -4.94 0.38
C GLU A 21 1.09 -5.03 0.38
N GLU A 22 0.49 -5.34 1.53
CA GLU A 22 -0.97 -5.36 1.71
C GLU A 22 -1.61 -4.02 1.31
N LEU A 23 -1.04 -2.91 1.81
CA LEU A 23 -1.51 -1.57 1.50
C LEU A 23 -1.38 -1.23 0.02
N ALA A 24 -0.27 -1.61 -0.63
CA ALA A 24 0.00 -1.30 -2.04
C ALA A 24 -1.03 -1.94 -2.99
N TYR A 25 -1.55 -3.12 -2.64
CA TYR A 25 -2.57 -3.84 -3.42
C TYR A 25 -4.02 -3.46 -3.08
N ASN A 26 -4.24 -2.51 -2.16
CA ASN A 26 -5.58 -2.05 -1.78
C ASN A 26 -5.81 -0.60 -2.21
N LEU A 27 -6.80 -0.33 -3.07
CA LEU A 27 -7.04 1.01 -3.65
C LEU A 27 -7.33 2.10 -2.60
N TRP A 28 -7.59 1.74 -1.35
CA TRP A 28 -7.73 2.68 -0.24
C TRP A 28 -6.62 3.73 -0.19
N TRP A 29 -5.35 3.36 -0.47
CA TRP A 29 -4.24 4.31 -0.44
C TRP A 29 -4.42 5.48 -1.43
N ALA A 30 -5.12 5.27 -2.54
CA ALA A 30 -5.19 6.23 -3.64
C ALA A 30 -5.94 7.51 -3.28
N TRP A 31 -6.82 7.48 -2.28
CA TRP A 31 -7.54 8.66 -1.77
C TRP A 31 -7.12 9.06 -0.36
N HIS A 32 -6.02 8.50 0.17
CA HIS A 32 -5.48 8.84 1.48
C HIS A 32 -4.06 9.42 1.35
N PRO A 33 -3.89 10.76 1.44
CA PRO A 33 -2.59 11.42 1.25
C PRO A 33 -1.49 10.91 2.19
N GLU A 34 -1.84 10.52 3.41
CA GLU A 34 -0.90 9.97 4.39
C GLU A 34 -0.38 8.59 3.95
N ALA A 35 -1.22 7.79 3.28
CA ALA A 35 -0.83 6.51 2.71
C ALA A 35 0.07 6.70 1.47
N GLN A 36 -0.25 7.66 0.60
CA GLN A 36 0.65 8.07 -0.49
C GLN A 36 2.02 8.52 0.03
N SER A 37 2.01 9.25 1.15
CA SER A 37 3.23 9.72 1.82
C SER A 37 4.13 8.59 2.33
N LEU A 38 3.57 7.41 2.65
CA LEU A 38 4.40 6.25 3.01
C LEU A 38 5.26 5.77 1.84
N PHE A 39 4.69 5.75 0.64
CA PHE A 39 5.40 5.30 -0.55
C PHE A 39 6.39 6.35 -1.02
N SER A 40 5.98 7.63 -1.09
CA SER A 40 6.87 8.70 -1.54
C SER A 40 8.06 8.94 -0.60
N ARG A 41 7.91 8.74 0.71
CA ARG A 41 9.02 8.88 1.68
C ARG A 41 10.07 7.77 1.61
N LEU A 42 9.76 6.63 1.00
CA LEU A 42 10.76 5.59 0.78
C LEU A 42 11.75 6.04 -0.30
N ASP A 43 11.22 6.54 -1.41
CA ASP A 43 11.98 7.09 -2.52
C ASP A 43 11.07 7.97 -3.38
N ASP A 44 11.27 9.29 -3.28
CA ASP A 44 10.45 10.30 -3.93
C ASP A 44 10.68 10.34 -5.45
N ILE A 45 11.93 10.15 -5.87
CA ILE A 45 12.29 10.05 -7.28
C ILE A 45 11.65 8.80 -7.89
N LEU A 46 11.84 7.65 -7.26
CA LEU A 46 11.25 6.39 -7.75
C LEU A 46 9.71 6.43 -7.72
N TRP A 47 9.12 7.15 -6.76
CA TRP A 47 7.68 7.35 -6.68
C TRP A 47 7.13 8.06 -7.93
N GLU A 48 7.81 9.12 -8.39
CA GLU A 48 7.47 9.79 -9.65
C GLU A 48 7.74 8.88 -10.87
N GLU A 49 8.90 8.22 -10.92
CA GLU A 49 9.28 7.34 -12.04
C GLU A 49 8.32 6.16 -12.24
N THR A 50 7.76 5.65 -11.15
CA THR A 50 6.78 4.56 -11.19
C THR A 50 5.35 5.04 -11.49
N ASN A 51 5.15 6.33 -11.77
CA ASN A 51 3.84 6.98 -11.90
C ASN A 51 2.94 6.70 -10.70
N HIS A 52 3.49 6.87 -9.50
CA HIS A 52 2.76 6.68 -8.24
C HIS A 52 2.20 5.26 -8.08
N ASN A 53 2.90 4.25 -8.61
CA ASN A 53 2.52 2.86 -8.47
C ASN A 53 3.27 2.22 -7.29
N PRO A 54 2.60 1.98 -6.14
CA PRO A 54 3.29 1.50 -4.94
C PRO A 54 3.83 0.08 -5.08
N VAL A 55 3.17 -0.78 -5.87
CA VAL A 55 3.65 -2.14 -6.15
C VAL A 55 4.98 -2.08 -6.90
N LYS A 56 5.07 -1.26 -7.96
CA LYS A 56 6.32 -1.07 -8.70
C LYS A 56 7.40 -0.44 -7.84
N LEU A 57 7.05 0.55 -7.01
CA LEU A 57 7.99 1.16 -6.07
C LEU A 57 8.60 0.11 -5.14
N LEU A 58 7.78 -0.72 -4.49
CA LEU A 58 8.27 -1.74 -3.55
C LEU A 58 9.13 -2.82 -4.22
N GLN A 59 8.92 -3.06 -5.51
CA GLN A 59 9.75 -3.99 -6.31
C GLN A 59 11.12 -3.40 -6.70
N HIS A 60 11.28 -2.08 -6.70
CA HIS A 60 12.49 -1.41 -7.22
C HIS A 60 13.24 -0.59 -6.17
N VAL A 61 12.61 -0.26 -5.04
CA VAL A 61 13.23 0.54 -3.98
C VAL A 61 14.45 -0.18 -3.41
N GLU A 62 15.56 0.53 -3.21
CA GLU A 62 16.76 -0.08 -2.66
C GLU A 62 16.53 -0.64 -1.25
N GLN A 63 17.07 -1.83 -0.96
CA GLN A 63 16.96 -2.45 0.36
C GLN A 63 17.43 -1.50 1.47
N GLU A 64 18.49 -0.74 1.24
CA GLU A 64 19.01 0.20 2.25
C GLU A 64 18.01 1.30 2.62
N ARG A 65 17.15 1.74 1.68
CA ARG A 65 16.11 2.74 1.96
C ARG A 65 15.02 2.16 2.85
N LEU A 66 14.60 0.92 2.60
CA LEU A 66 13.66 0.19 3.47
C LEU A 66 14.23 0.02 4.89
N GLU A 67 15.50 -0.38 4.99
CA GLU A 67 16.21 -0.53 6.26
C GLU A 67 16.36 0.81 7.00
N ARG A 68 16.58 1.92 6.27
CA ARG A 68 16.62 3.27 6.84
C ARG A 68 15.24 3.70 7.35
N ALA A 69 14.18 3.41 6.60
CA ALA A 69 12.81 3.76 6.97
C ALA A 69 12.40 3.14 8.30
N VAL A 70 12.77 1.89 8.58
CA VAL A 70 12.45 1.24 9.87
C VAL A 70 13.26 1.77 11.04
N ARG A 71 14.38 2.48 10.79
CA ARG A 71 15.18 3.16 11.82
C ARG A 71 14.75 4.61 12.06
N ASP A 72 13.96 5.17 11.15
CA ASP A 72 13.40 6.52 11.28
C ASP A 72 12.10 6.48 12.09
N ALA A 73 12.15 7.02 13.31
CA ALA A 73 11.00 7.08 14.21
C ALA A 73 9.81 7.85 13.60
N ALA A 74 10.05 8.88 12.78
CA ALA A 74 8.98 9.64 12.16
C ALA A 74 8.29 8.84 11.04
N TYR A 75 9.05 8.07 10.26
CA TYR A 75 8.48 7.15 9.27
C TYR A 75 7.65 6.05 9.93
N VAL A 76 8.19 5.43 10.98
CA VAL A 76 7.52 4.37 11.73
C VAL A 76 6.22 4.87 12.37
N ALA A 77 6.23 6.07 12.96
CA ALA A 77 5.01 6.67 13.52
C ALA A 77 3.94 6.95 12.45
N LEU A 78 4.35 7.43 11.26
CA LEU A 78 3.44 7.60 10.12
C LEU A 78 2.87 6.26 9.66
N TYR A 79 3.72 5.24 9.55
CA TYR A 79 3.30 3.88 9.18
C TYR A 79 2.25 3.34 10.13
N ASP A 80 2.50 3.40 11.44
CA ASP A 80 1.55 2.92 12.45
C ASP A 80 0.22 3.66 12.39
N ALA A 81 0.26 4.99 12.23
CA ALA A 81 -0.96 5.80 12.13
C ALA A 81 -1.78 5.44 10.87
N VAL A 82 -1.12 5.24 9.73
CA VAL A 82 -1.77 4.84 8.48
C VAL A 82 -2.35 3.44 8.60
N MET A 83 -1.58 2.46 9.09
CA MET A 83 -2.06 1.09 9.24
C MET A 83 -3.21 0.98 10.25
N ALA A 84 -3.16 1.72 11.36
CA ALA A 84 -4.29 1.78 12.29
C ALA A 84 -5.57 2.33 11.64
N ARG A 85 -5.44 3.35 10.78
CA ARG A 85 -6.57 3.94 10.05
C ARG A 85 -7.09 3.00 8.95
N PHE A 86 -6.19 2.30 8.28
CA PHE A 86 -6.53 1.27 7.30
C PHE A 86 -7.29 0.11 7.96
N ASP A 87 -6.80 -0.41 9.08
CA ASP A 87 -7.43 -1.48 9.85
C ASP A 87 -8.81 -1.07 10.36
N ALA A 88 -8.94 0.16 10.88
CA ALA A 88 -10.23 0.70 11.30
C ALA A 88 -11.24 0.79 10.15
N TYR A 89 -10.80 1.22 8.97
CA TYR A 89 -11.64 1.31 7.79
C TYR A 89 -12.08 -0.08 7.30
N MET A 90 -11.14 -1.03 7.15
CA MET A 90 -11.42 -2.40 6.71
C MET A 90 -12.29 -3.18 7.70
N GLY A 91 -12.16 -2.89 9.01
CA GLY A 91 -12.99 -3.50 10.06
C GLY A 91 -14.40 -2.92 10.19
N THR A 92 -14.74 -1.85 9.46
CA THR A 92 -16.02 -1.17 9.62
C THR A 92 -17.19 -1.98 9.04
N GLN A 93 -18.09 -2.43 9.92
CA GLN A 93 -19.33 -3.12 9.53
C GLN A 93 -20.48 -2.14 9.21
N LYS A 94 -20.37 -0.89 9.65
CA LYS A 94 -21.36 0.18 9.43
C LYS A 94 -20.94 1.07 8.28
N THR A 95 -20.96 0.54 7.06
CA THR A 95 -20.69 1.30 5.83
C THR A 95 -21.89 2.18 5.47
N TRP A 96 -21.68 3.18 4.60
CA TRP A 96 -22.79 3.99 4.08
C TRP A 96 -23.90 3.14 3.45
N PHE A 97 -23.52 2.12 2.66
CA PHE A 97 -24.47 1.23 2.01
C PHE A 97 -25.28 0.40 3.02
N SER A 98 -24.61 -0.22 3.99
CA SER A 98 -25.29 -1.03 5.03
C SER A 98 -26.31 -0.24 5.87
N GLN A 99 -26.08 1.07 6.04
CA GLN A 99 -26.95 1.93 6.84
C GLN A 99 -28.15 2.47 6.05
N ASN A 100 -27.96 2.79 4.77
CA ASN A 100 -29.01 3.40 3.94
C ASN A 100 -29.84 2.35 3.18
N TYR A 101 -29.29 1.15 2.96
CA TYR A 101 -29.93 0.06 2.22
C TYR A 101 -29.74 -1.28 2.95
N PRO A 102 -30.16 -1.41 4.22
CA PRO A 102 -29.93 -2.62 5.01
C PRO A 102 -30.52 -3.89 4.38
N ASP A 103 -31.66 -3.76 3.71
CA ASP A 103 -32.39 -4.88 3.08
C ASP A 103 -31.71 -5.39 1.79
N HIS A 104 -30.74 -4.65 1.25
CA HIS A 104 -30.03 -4.96 0.00
C HIS A 104 -28.58 -5.44 0.23
N THR A 105 -28.19 -5.71 1.49
CA THR A 105 -26.82 -6.09 1.85
C THR A 105 -26.37 -7.45 1.30
N GLN A 106 -27.31 -8.28 0.82
CA GLN A 106 -27.03 -9.58 0.21
C GLN A 106 -27.21 -9.58 -1.32
N ASP A 107 -27.57 -8.43 -1.90
CA ASP A 107 -27.80 -8.34 -3.35
C ASP A 107 -26.47 -8.38 -4.11
N VAL A 108 -26.49 -9.02 -5.27
CA VAL A 108 -25.34 -9.07 -6.18
C VAL A 108 -25.30 -7.79 -7.00
N ILE A 109 -24.20 -7.05 -6.91
CA ILE A 109 -23.98 -5.80 -7.65
C ILE A 109 -23.12 -6.08 -8.89
N ALA A 110 -23.61 -5.75 -10.08
CA ALA A 110 -22.84 -5.77 -11.31
C ALA A 110 -22.44 -4.34 -11.70
N TYR A 111 -21.13 -4.08 -11.81
CA TYR A 111 -20.59 -2.80 -12.26
C TYR A 111 -20.22 -2.90 -13.74
N PHE A 112 -20.81 -2.05 -14.58
CA PHE A 112 -20.52 -1.96 -16.01
C PHE A 112 -19.80 -0.63 -16.28
N SER A 113 -18.79 -0.68 -17.14
CA SER A 113 -17.97 0.46 -17.56
C SER A 113 -18.06 0.69 -19.06
#